data_AF-A0AA37SLC0-F1
#
_entry.id   AF-A0AA37SLC0-F1
#
_cell.length_a   1.000
_cell.length_b   1.000
_cell.length_c   1.000
_cell.angle_alpha   90.00
_cell.angle_beta   90.00
_cell.angle_gamma   90.00
#
_symmetry.space_group_name_H-M   'P 1'
#
loop_
_entity.id
_entity.type
_entity.pdbx_description
1 polymer ?
#
loop_
_entity_poly.entity_id
_entity_poly.type
_entity_poly.pdbx_seq_one_letter_code
_entity_poly.pdbx_strand_id
1 'polypeptide(L)'
;MLKRLPAHHFVRRIHGDTVSYVYADPTVCGCLYVGDQTAYGRYQAYQQQQNIADEQQMAAQDYQDAQWNWGEWGPWGGGFGPGYGFGPGWGW
;
A
#
# COMPACT_ATOMS: atom_id res chain seq x y z
N MET A 1 -15.16 25.27 11.02
CA MET A 1 -15.24 24.69 9.67
C MET A 1 -14.48 23.35 9.59
N LEU A 2 -13.24 23.25 10.09
CA LEU A 2 -12.46 21.99 10.12
C LEU A 2 -13.14 20.83 10.86
N LYS A 3 -13.87 21.06 11.96
CA LYS A 3 -14.55 19.99 12.74
C LYS A 3 -15.58 19.15 11.98
N ARG A 4 -15.98 19.57 10.77
CA ARG A 4 -16.98 18.85 9.94
C ARG A 4 -16.37 18.09 8.77
N LEU A 5 -15.05 18.17 8.59
CA LEU A 5 -14.35 17.45 7.54
C LEU A 5 -13.72 16.19 8.14
N PRO A 6 -13.84 15.03 7.47
CA PRO A 6 -13.11 13.83 7.86
C PRO A 6 -11.61 14.11 7.79
N ALA A 7 -10.89 13.78 8.87
CA ALA A 7 -9.44 13.89 8.93
C ALA A 7 -8.80 13.00 7.86
N HIS A 8 -7.79 13.51 7.16
CA HIS A 8 -7.01 12.77 6.14
C HIS A 8 -7.81 12.24 4.95
N HIS A 9 -8.96 12.84 4.66
CA HIS A 9 -9.78 12.46 3.53
C HIS A 9 -10.07 13.66 2.64
N PHE A 10 -10.09 13.43 1.33
CA PHE A 10 -10.55 14.42 0.37
C PHE A 10 -12.07 14.49 0.38
N VAL A 11 -12.57 15.72 0.29
CA VAL A 11 -13.98 16.01 0.15
C VAL A 11 -14.20 16.89 -1.06
N ARG A 12 -15.04 16.42 -1.99
CA ARG A 12 -15.47 17.20 -3.15
C ARG A 12 -16.53 18.22 -2.73
N ARG A 13 -16.33 19.47 -3.15
CA ARG A 13 -17.26 20.58 -2.96
C ARG A 13 -17.58 21.20 -4.30
N ILE A 14 -18.85 21.50 -4.52
CA ILE A 14 -19.35 22.10 -5.76
C ILE A 14 -20.00 23.41 -5.37
N HIS A 15 -19.58 24.50 -6.01
CA HIS A 15 -20.15 25.83 -5.82
C HIS A 15 -20.38 26.48 -7.18
N GLY A 16 -21.64 26.49 -7.62
CA GLY A 16 -21.98 26.77 -9.02
C GLY A 16 -21.29 25.77 -9.94
N ASP A 17 -20.58 26.27 -10.94
CA ASP A 17 -19.81 25.45 -11.89
C ASP A 17 -18.39 25.11 -11.41
N THR A 18 -17.99 25.58 -10.22
CA THR A 18 -16.65 25.34 -9.67
C THR A 18 -16.65 24.08 -8.81
N VAL A 19 -15.75 23.14 -9.15
CA VAL A 19 -15.48 21.94 -8.34
C VAL A 19 -14.16 22.14 -7.60
N SER A 20 -14.19 21.98 -6.28
CA SER A 20 -13.00 22.04 -5.41
C SER A 20 -12.85 20.75 -4.62
N TYR A 21 -11.60 20.35 -4.41
CA TYR A 21 -11.19 19.22 -3.62
C TYR A 21 -10.52 19.72 -2.35
N VAL A 22 -11.09 19.36 -1.20
CA VAL A 22 -10.67 19.85 0.10
C VAL A 22 -10.11 18.70 0.92
N TYR A 23 -8.90 18.83 1.44
CA TYR A 23 -8.26 17.86 2.33
C TYR A 23 -7.93 18.51 3.67
N ALA A 24 -8.32 17.87 4.76
CA ALA A 24 -8.07 18.35 6.12
C ALA A 24 -6.98 17.50 6.79
N ASP A 25 -5.88 18.14 7.21
CA ASP A 25 -4.83 17.50 8.00
C ASP A 25 -4.82 18.08 9.43
N PRO A 26 -5.58 17.49 10.36
CA PRO A 26 -5.59 17.93 11.75
C PRO A 26 -4.36 17.46 12.54
N THR A 27 -3.52 16.57 11.99
CA THR A 27 -2.42 15.94 12.75
C THR A 27 -1.09 16.65 12.61
N VAL A 28 -0.75 17.13 11.41
CA VAL A 28 0.58 17.71 11.16
C VAL A 28 0.59 19.20 11.47
N CYS A 29 -0.38 19.96 10.96
CA CYS A 29 -0.41 21.42 11.14
C CYS A 29 -1.81 22.02 11.33
N GLY A 30 -2.86 21.20 11.41
CA GLY A 30 -4.23 21.72 11.44
C GLY A 30 -4.63 22.41 10.12
N CYS A 31 -3.95 22.06 9.02
CA CYS A 31 -4.08 22.76 7.75
C CYS A 31 -5.24 22.24 6.91
N LEU A 32 -5.70 23.10 6.01
CA LEU A 32 -6.71 22.79 5.01
C LEU A 32 -6.12 23.02 3.62
N TYR A 33 -6.05 21.98 2.81
CA TYR A 33 -5.60 22.06 1.42
C TYR A 33 -6.81 22.10 0.50
N VAL A 34 -6.82 23.04 -0.44
CA VAL A 34 -7.90 23.22 -1.40
C VAL A 34 -7.29 23.29 -2.79
N GLY A 35 -7.80 22.47 -3.70
CA GLY A 35 -7.37 22.42 -5.09
C GLY A 35 -8.54 22.20 -6.05
N ASP A 36 -8.27 22.36 -7.35
CA ASP A 36 -9.21 22.04 -8.41
C ASP A 36 -9.09 20.56 -8.85
N GLN A 37 -9.83 20.18 -9.88
CA GLN A 37 -9.78 18.84 -10.47
C GLN A 37 -8.38 18.46 -10.95
N THR A 38 -7.63 19.41 -11.51
CA THR A 38 -6.28 19.17 -12.04
C THR A 38 -5.29 18.90 -10.91
N ALA A 39 -5.34 19.68 -9.83
CA ALA A 39 -4.54 19.47 -8.63
C ALA A 39 -4.84 18.12 -7.98
N TYR A 40 -6.12 17.74 -7.89
CA TYR A 40 -6.52 16.43 -7.38
C TYR A 40 -6.01 15.28 -8.27
N GLY A 41 -6.10 15.41 -9.60
CA GLY A 41 -5.55 14.42 -10.53
C GLY A 41 -4.04 14.22 -10.37
N ARG A 42 -3.28 15.30 -10.17
CA ARG A 42 -1.84 15.23 -9.88
C ARG A 42 -1.57 14.51 -8.56
N TYR A 43 -2.34 14.79 -7.51
CA TYR A 43 -2.23 14.08 -6.24
C TYR A 43 -2.42 12.56 -6.42
N GLN A 44 -3.45 12.13 -7.16
CA GLN A 44 -3.68 10.72 -7.42
C GLN A 44 -2.52 10.06 -8.18
N ALA A 45 -1.98 10.75 -9.20
CA ALA A 45 -0.82 10.27 -9.94
C ALA A 45 0.42 10.13 -9.05
N TYR A 46 0.67 11.10 -8.16
CA TYR A 46 1.79 11.02 -7.22
C TYR A 46 1.64 9.87 -6.20
N GLN A 47 0.43 9.65 -5.69
CA GLN A 47 0.18 8.50 -4.79
C GLN A 47 0.47 7.18 -5.50
N GLN A 48 0.03 7.03 -6.74
CA GLN A 48 0.33 5.84 -7.52
C GLN A 48 1.84 5.66 -7.78
N GLN A 49 2.54 6.74 -8.10
CA GLN A 49 3.99 6.72 -8.30
C GLN A 49 4.75 6.37 -7.02
N GLN A 50 4.30 6.89 -5.87
CA GLN A 50 4.88 6.55 -4.57
C GLN A 50 4.72 5.07 -4.26
N ASN A 51 3.52 4.49 -4.44
CA ASN A 51 3.32 3.07 -4.22
C ASN A 51 4.25 2.21 -5.10
N ILE A 52 4.43 2.57 -6.36
CA ILE A 52 5.36 1.87 -7.27
C ILE A 52 6.82 2.02 -6.79
N ALA A 53 7.22 3.21 -6.35
CA ALA A 53 8.56 3.45 -5.83
C ALA A 53 8.80 2.64 -4.54
N ASP A 54 7.82 2.58 -3.64
CA ASP A 54 7.89 1.81 -2.41
C ASP A 54 7.95 0.31 -2.70
N GLU A 55 7.16 -0.20 -3.65
CA GLU A 55 7.23 -1.58 -4.13
C GLU A 55 8.61 -1.92 -4.70
N GLN A 56 9.21 -1.02 -5.49
CA GLN A 56 10.56 -1.20 -6.02
C GLN A 56 11.61 -1.23 -4.91
N GLN A 57 11.46 -0.39 -3.89
CA GLN A 57 12.36 -0.39 -2.73
C GLN A 57 12.22 -1.66 -1.91
N MET A 58 10.99 -2.11 -1.64
CA MET A 58 10.74 -3.38 -0.96
C MET A 58 11.32 -4.54 -1.77
N ALA A 59 11.06 -4.62 -3.07
CA ALA A 59 11.63 -5.66 -3.93
C ALA A 59 13.18 -5.63 -3.95
N ALA A 60 13.79 -4.44 -3.90
CA ALA A 60 15.24 -4.32 -3.78
C ALA A 60 15.76 -4.76 -2.41
N GLN A 61 15.03 -4.47 -1.32
CA GLN A 61 15.36 -4.94 0.03
C GLN A 61 15.21 -6.47 0.13
N ASP A 62 14.13 -7.04 -0.41
CA ASP A 62 13.91 -8.49 -0.46
C ASP A 62 15.00 -9.21 -1.28
N TYR A 63 15.43 -8.61 -2.40
CA TYR A 63 16.54 -9.17 -3.20
C TYR A 63 17.87 -9.12 -2.46
N GLN A 64 18.10 -8.08 -1.65
CA GLN A 64 19.28 -7.98 -0.78
C GLN A 64 19.19 -8.94 0.41
N ASP A 65 17.98 -9.21 0.91
CA ASP A 65 17.69 -10.22 1.92
C ASP A 65 17.58 -11.62 1.30
N ALA A 66 18.61 -12.04 0.56
CA ALA A 66 18.73 -13.38 -0.03
C ALA A 66 18.75 -14.52 1.02
N GLN A 67 18.67 -14.19 2.31
CA GLN A 67 18.46 -15.12 3.42
C GLN A 67 16.99 -15.41 3.69
N TRP A 68 16.06 -14.79 2.94
CA TRP A 68 14.64 -15.08 3.01
C TRP A 68 14.41 -16.59 2.90
N ASN A 69 13.91 -17.19 3.98
CA ASN A 69 13.75 -18.62 4.10
C ASN A 69 12.51 -19.08 3.32
N TRP A 70 12.67 -19.25 2.01
CA TRP A 70 11.67 -19.85 1.11
C TRP A 70 11.23 -21.25 1.57
N GLY A 71 12.06 -21.91 2.39
CA GLY A 71 11.77 -23.18 3.05
C GLY A 71 10.84 -23.08 4.25
N GLU A 72 10.14 -21.97 4.46
CA GLU A 72 9.09 -21.84 5.50
C GLU A 72 7.70 -21.55 4.91
N TRP A 73 7.64 -21.13 3.64
CA TRP A 73 6.40 -20.72 2.94
C TRP A 73 5.89 -21.72 1.88
N GLY A 74 6.59 -22.84 1.68
CA GLY A 74 6.15 -23.93 0.81
C GLY A 74 5.51 -25.09 1.59
N PRO A 75 4.81 -26.04 0.93
CA PRO A 75 4.36 -27.29 1.55
C PRO A 75 5.50 -28.19 2.07
N TRP A 76 6.74 -27.75 1.87
CA TRP A 76 7.99 -28.36 2.29
C TRP A 76 8.65 -27.59 3.43
N GLY A 77 7.98 -26.55 3.94
CA GLY A 77 8.52 -25.64 4.93
C GLY A 77 7.90 -25.83 6.30
N GLY A 78 8.71 -26.38 7.20
CA GLY A 78 8.28 -26.79 8.53
C GLY A 78 8.18 -28.31 8.65
N GLY A 79 9.33 -28.96 8.87
CA GLY A 79 9.36 -30.30 9.44
C GLY A 79 9.75 -31.43 8.50
N PHE A 80 10.94 -31.39 7.90
CA PHE A 80 11.72 -32.62 7.75
C PHE A 80 12.48 -32.90 9.06
N GLY A 81 11.69 -33.07 10.13
CA GLY A 81 12.07 -34.00 11.18
C GLY A 81 11.97 -35.43 10.61
N PRO A 82 12.70 -36.40 11.16
CA PRO A 82 12.74 -37.75 10.61
C PRO A 82 11.37 -38.42 10.76
N GLY A 83 10.60 -38.46 9.68
CA GLY A 83 9.33 -39.18 9.57
C GLY A 83 8.24 -38.31 8.95
N TYR A 84 7.35 -38.92 8.16
CA TYR A 84 6.21 -38.31 7.45
C TYR A 84 6.67 -37.49 6.21
N GLY A 85 6.87 -38.02 5.01
CA GLY A 85 6.21 -39.13 4.33
C GLY A 85 5.14 -38.58 3.39
N PHE A 86 5.53 -38.16 2.18
CA PHE A 86 4.67 -38.14 0.98
C PHE A 86 5.55 -38.06 -0.29
N GLY A 87 6.02 -39.22 -0.74
CA GLY A 87 6.48 -39.43 -2.11
C GLY A 87 5.60 -40.52 -2.73
N PRO A 88 5.25 -40.45 -4.03
CA PRO A 88 4.53 -41.54 -4.67
C PRO A 88 5.46 -42.77 -4.68
N GLY A 89 5.12 -43.73 -3.84
CA GLY A 89 5.81 -45.01 -3.76
C GLY A 89 5.67 -45.76 -5.08
N TRP A 90 6.80 -46.05 -5.71
CA TRP A 90 6.91 -47.16 -6.64
C TRP A 90 7.19 -48.42 -5.82
N GLY A 91 6.28 -49.38 -5.88
CA GLY A 91 6.46 -50.69 -5.27
C GLY A 91 5.19 -51.53 -5.29
N TRP A 92 4.83 -52.06 -6.47
CA TRP A 92 4.65 -53.48 -6.81
C TRP A 92 4.79 -53.61 -8.34
#